data_AF-A0A935RDN1-F1
#
_entry.id   AF-A0A935RDN1-F1
#
_cell.length_a   1.000
_cell.length_b   1.000
_cell.length_c   1.000
_cell.angle_alpha   90.00
_cell.angle_beta   90.00
_cell.angle_gamma   90.00
#
_symmetry.space_group_name_H-M   'P 1'
#
loop_
_entity.id
_entity.type
_entity.pdbx_description
1 polymer ?
#
loop_
_entity_poly.entity_id
_entity_poly.type
_entity_poly.pdbx_seq_one_letter_code
_entity_poly.pdbx_strand_id
1 'polypeptide(L)'
;MTEYRESADRQQVREWGLRAGRQLEEGQVHDAEITLRMALSKLPGDPRCRSLLAICLATERGKLVTAEKLARGVLAQDQDDAVAHYALGRVLLEGGQRRQAFREFARARALATGDKALRASVARQDPRRSPVFPALPRDHGLNIFFGRLFRRFGQGN
;
A
#
# COMPACT_ATOMS: atom_id res chain seq x y z
N MET A 1 26.63 -0.52 25.31
CA MET A 1 26.62 -1.86 24.68
C MET A 1 25.23 -2.30 24.20
N THR A 2 24.13 -1.76 24.72
CA THR A 2 22.75 -2.07 24.29
C THR A 2 22.39 -1.48 22.92
N GLU A 3 22.85 -0.27 22.62
CA GLU A 3 22.55 0.42 21.34
C GLU A 3 23.11 -0.30 20.10
N TYR A 4 24.22 -1.02 20.23
CA TYR A 4 24.84 -1.76 19.12
C TYR A 4 24.05 -3.03 18.74
N ARG A 5 23.39 -3.65 19.72
CA ARG A 5 22.55 -4.83 19.50
C ARG A 5 21.20 -4.43 18.89
N GLU A 6 20.69 -3.29 19.31
CA GLU A 6 19.43 -2.72 18.81
C GLU A 6 19.57 -2.19 17.37
N SER A 7 20.71 -1.58 17.04
CA SER A 7 20.99 -1.13 15.66
C SER A 7 21.14 -2.30 14.69
N ALA A 8 21.83 -3.38 15.10
CA ALA A 8 21.94 -4.61 14.32
C ALA A 8 20.58 -5.27 14.08
N ASP A 9 19.72 -5.31 15.11
CA ASP A 9 18.37 -5.88 15.00
C ASP A 9 17.47 -5.07 14.05
N ARG A 10 17.51 -3.73 14.14
CA ARG A 10 16.80 -2.83 13.19
C ARG A 10 17.28 -3.02 11.74
N GLN A 11 18.57 -3.20 11.54
CA GLN A 11 19.13 -3.45 10.21
C GLN A 11 18.66 -4.82 9.68
N GLN A 12 18.71 -5.85 10.51
CA GLN A 12 18.25 -7.19 10.16
C GLN A 12 16.75 -7.21 9.80
N VAL A 13 15.92 -6.51 10.57
CA VAL A 13 14.48 -6.37 10.32
C VAL A 13 14.21 -5.63 9.01
N ARG A 14 14.98 -4.57 8.71
CA ARG A 14 14.91 -3.90 7.40
C ARG A 14 15.22 -4.84 6.25
N GLU A 15 16.27 -5.66 6.37
CA GLU A 15 16.63 -6.65 5.34
C GLU A 15 15.54 -7.69 5.14
N TRP A 16 14.92 -8.18 6.23
CA TRP A 16 13.79 -9.09 6.15
C TRP A 16 12.56 -8.45 5.52
N GLY A 17 12.28 -7.18 5.80
CA GLY A 17 11.22 -6.42 5.14
C GLY A 17 11.44 -6.32 3.62
N LEU A 18 12.68 -6.03 3.20
CA LEU A 18 13.04 -6.00 1.77
C LEU A 18 12.91 -7.38 1.11
N ARG A 19 13.35 -8.44 1.80
CA ARG A 19 13.23 -9.83 1.33
C ARG A 19 11.77 -10.22 1.15
N ALA A 20 10.93 -9.95 2.14
CA ALA A 20 9.50 -10.21 2.06
C ALA A 20 8.81 -9.41 0.95
N GLY A 21 9.24 -8.16 0.72
CA GLY A 21 8.79 -7.37 -0.43
C GLY A 21 9.05 -8.07 -1.77
N ARG A 22 10.26 -8.62 -1.97
CA ARG A 22 10.58 -9.42 -3.17
C ARG A 22 9.76 -10.70 -3.27
N GLN A 23 9.65 -11.45 -2.18
CA GLN A 23 8.85 -12.68 -2.13
C GLN A 23 7.38 -12.42 -2.54
N LEU A 24 6.82 -11.28 -2.11
CA LEU A 24 5.48 -10.86 -2.53
C LEU A 24 5.39 -10.52 -4.02
N GLU A 25 6.42 -9.91 -4.61
CA GLU A 25 6.49 -9.69 -6.07
C GLU A 25 6.63 -11.01 -6.85
N GLU A 26 7.31 -12.00 -6.28
CA GLU A 26 7.46 -13.36 -6.85
C GLU A 26 6.23 -14.25 -6.63
N GLY A 27 5.23 -13.78 -5.87
CA GLY A 27 4.03 -14.56 -5.52
C GLY A 27 4.22 -15.57 -4.39
N GLN A 28 5.40 -15.59 -3.74
CA GLN A 28 5.73 -16.45 -2.60
C GLN A 28 5.15 -15.87 -1.29
N VAL A 29 3.83 -15.79 -1.20
CA VAL A 29 3.12 -15.14 -0.07
C VAL A 29 3.39 -15.85 1.25
N HIS A 30 3.49 -17.18 1.24
CA HIS A 30 3.71 -17.97 2.45
C HIS A 30 5.09 -17.72 3.07
N ASP A 31 6.15 -17.76 2.24
CA ASP A 31 7.52 -17.46 2.69
C ASP A 31 7.66 -16.00 3.16
N ALA A 32 6.96 -15.08 2.50
CA ALA A 32 6.88 -13.69 2.93
C ALA A 32 6.25 -13.57 4.32
N GLU A 33 5.15 -14.27 4.59
CA GLU A 33 4.52 -14.29 5.91
C GLU A 33 5.49 -14.77 7.00
N ILE A 34 6.20 -15.88 6.75
CA ILE A 34 7.17 -16.44 7.70
C ILE A 34 8.28 -15.43 7.98
N THR A 35 8.86 -14.84 6.93
CA THR A 35 9.93 -13.85 7.02
C THR A 35 9.50 -12.61 7.82
N LEU A 36 8.28 -12.13 7.58
CA LEU A 36 7.72 -10.98 8.30
C LEU A 36 7.39 -11.28 9.75
N ARG A 37 6.91 -12.50 10.05
CA ARG A 37 6.69 -12.94 11.43
C ARG A 37 7.99 -13.02 12.22
N MET A 38 9.06 -13.53 11.61
CA MET A 38 10.40 -13.49 12.23
C MET A 38 10.84 -12.06 12.52
N ALA A 39 10.61 -11.14 11.57
CA ALA A 39 10.94 -9.73 11.73
C ALA A 39 10.17 -9.06 12.87
N LEU A 40 8.88 -9.32 12.98
CA LEU A 40 8.05 -8.79 14.05
C LEU A 40 8.34 -9.45 15.41
N SER A 41 8.88 -10.68 15.45
CA SER A 41 9.35 -11.28 16.71
C SER A 41 10.60 -10.59 17.27
N LYS A 42 11.41 -9.97 16.40
CA LYS A 42 12.58 -9.19 16.79
C LYS A 42 12.20 -7.77 17.16
N LEU A 43 11.47 -7.12 16.26
CA LEU A 43 11.05 -5.74 16.42
C LEU A 43 9.54 -5.65 16.15
N PRO A 44 8.72 -5.91 17.18
CA PRO A 44 7.28 -5.97 17.01
C PRO A 44 6.72 -4.64 16.55
N GLY A 45 7.40 -3.53 16.87
CA GLY A 45 7.00 -2.16 16.55
C GLY A 45 7.14 -1.72 15.10
N ASP A 46 7.76 -2.51 14.20
CA ASP A 46 8.10 -1.99 12.86
C ASP A 46 6.85 -1.81 11.96
N PRO A 47 6.54 -0.56 11.51
CA PRO A 47 5.35 -0.28 10.72
C PRO A 47 5.42 -0.87 9.31
N ARG A 48 6.62 -1.02 8.73
CA ARG A 48 6.80 -1.57 7.38
C ARG A 48 6.53 -3.07 7.37
N CYS A 49 7.12 -3.81 8.31
CA CYS A 49 6.89 -5.24 8.43
C CYS A 49 5.42 -5.57 8.72
N ARG A 50 4.74 -4.78 9.56
CA ARG A 50 3.30 -4.91 9.74
C ARG A 50 2.53 -4.62 8.45
N SER A 51 2.83 -3.54 7.75
CA SER A 51 2.15 -3.20 6.49
C SER A 51 2.31 -4.29 5.42
N LEU A 52 3.50 -4.88 5.29
CA LEU A 52 3.75 -6.02 4.40
C LEU A 52 3.00 -7.28 4.85
N LEU A 53 2.87 -7.51 6.16
CA LEU A 53 2.11 -8.65 6.68
C LEU A 53 0.62 -8.50 6.36
N ALA A 54 0.06 -7.30 6.46
CA ALA A 54 -1.31 -7.03 6.03
C ALA A 54 -1.52 -7.41 4.57
N ILE A 55 -0.55 -7.10 3.70
CA ILE A 55 -0.59 -7.47 2.28
C ILE A 55 -0.56 -8.99 2.09
N CYS A 56 0.28 -9.72 2.84
CA CYS A 56 0.28 -11.19 2.80
C CYS A 56 -1.09 -11.76 3.18
N LEU A 57 -1.63 -11.30 4.32
CA LEU A 57 -2.91 -11.74 4.85
C LEU A 57 -4.08 -11.39 3.92
N ALA A 58 -3.99 -10.29 3.18
CA ALA A 58 -5.00 -9.93 2.19
C ALA A 58 -5.08 -10.92 1.02
N THR A 59 -3.95 -11.54 0.69
CA THR A 59 -3.87 -12.52 -0.40
C THR A 59 -4.39 -13.89 0.04
N GLU A 60 -4.46 -14.13 1.36
CA GLU A 60 -5.05 -15.34 1.91
C GLU A 60 -6.58 -15.24 2.01
N ARG A 61 -7.28 -16.28 1.56
CA ARG A 61 -8.75 -16.29 1.55
C ARG A 61 -9.30 -16.20 2.98
N GLY A 62 -10.19 -15.23 3.22
CA GLY A 62 -10.92 -15.08 4.48
C GLY A 62 -10.22 -14.27 5.57
N LYS A 63 -8.95 -13.85 5.37
CA LYS A 63 -8.21 -13.03 6.36
C LYS A 63 -8.23 -11.52 6.08
N LEU A 64 -9.06 -11.07 5.14
CA LEU A 64 -9.18 -9.66 4.73
C LEU A 64 -9.49 -8.71 5.91
N VAL A 65 -10.38 -9.11 6.82
CA VAL A 65 -10.75 -8.29 7.99
C VAL A 65 -9.54 -8.09 8.91
N THR A 66 -8.76 -9.14 9.13
CA THR A 66 -7.54 -9.09 9.93
C THR A 66 -6.49 -8.22 9.27
N ALA A 67 -6.33 -8.37 7.95
CA ALA A 67 -5.41 -7.57 7.15
C ALA A 67 -5.76 -6.07 7.21
N GLU A 68 -7.05 -5.71 7.11
CA GLU A 68 -7.51 -4.33 7.18
C GLU A 68 -7.25 -3.73 8.56
N LYS A 69 -7.56 -4.48 9.63
CA LYS A 69 -7.27 -4.07 11.02
C LYS A 69 -5.78 -3.83 11.22
N LEU A 70 -4.93 -4.69 10.67
CA LEU A 70 -3.48 -4.57 10.82
C LEU A 70 -2.95 -3.32 10.10
N ALA A 71 -3.39 -3.06 8.85
CA ALA A 71 -3.01 -1.86 8.12
C ALA A 71 -3.53 -0.58 8.78
N ARG A 72 -4.78 -0.56 9.25
CA ARG A 72 -5.32 0.57 10.03
C ARG A 72 -4.61 0.78 11.36
N GLY A 73 -4.15 -0.29 12.00
CA GLY A 73 -3.36 -0.21 13.23
C GLY A 73 -2.03 0.50 13.01
N VAL A 74 -1.39 0.29 11.85
CA VAL A 74 -0.19 1.06 11.47
C VAL A 74 -0.53 2.52 11.24
N LEU A 75 -1.61 2.81 10.50
CA LEU A 75 -2.06 4.19 10.27
C LEU A 75 -2.48 4.93 11.55
N ALA A 76 -2.91 4.20 12.59
CA ALA A 76 -3.20 4.78 13.90
C ALA A 76 -1.92 5.20 14.65
N GLN A 77 -0.77 4.57 14.36
CA GLN A 77 0.53 4.95 14.90
C GLN A 77 1.18 6.05 14.08
N ASP A 78 1.13 5.93 12.76
CA ASP A 78 1.66 6.91 11.81
C ASP A 78 0.66 7.12 10.68
N GLN A 79 -0.05 8.24 10.72
CA GLN A 79 -1.12 8.59 9.78
C GLN A 79 -0.57 8.98 8.40
N ASP A 80 0.72 9.29 8.29
CA ASP A 80 1.39 9.74 7.07
C ASP A 80 2.30 8.65 6.49
N ASP A 81 2.22 7.40 6.99
CA ASP A 81 2.98 6.28 6.46
C ASP A 81 2.45 5.86 5.08
N ALA A 82 3.24 6.19 4.05
CA ALA A 82 2.92 5.90 2.66
C ALA A 82 2.81 4.39 2.37
N VAL A 83 3.57 3.55 3.07
CA VAL A 83 3.55 2.08 2.89
C VAL A 83 2.28 1.50 3.51
N ALA A 84 1.83 2.03 4.64
CA ALA A 84 0.59 1.63 5.29
C ALA A 84 -0.64 1.98 4.45
N HIS A 85 -0.68 3.16 3.83
CA HIS A 85 -1.72 3.52 2.86
C HIS A 85 -1.71 2.60 1.64
N TYR A 86 -0.52 2.24 1.12
CA TYR A 86 -0.42 1.27 0.03
C TYR A 86 -0.92 -0.12 0.45
N ALA A 87 -0.56 -0.58 1.63
CA ALA A 87 -1.02 -1.85 2.19
C ALA A 87 -2.54 -1.88 2.35
N LEU A 88 -3.13 -0.84 2.93
CA LEU A 88 -4.58 -0.71 3.06
C LEU A 88 -5.26 -0.69 1.68
N GLY A 89 -4.69 0.01 0.70
CA GLY A 89 -5.18 0.01 -0.67
C GLY A 89 -5.20 -1.40 -1.28
N ARG A 90 -4.13 -2.18 -1.09
CA ARG A 90 -4.07 -3.59 -1.53
C ARG A 90 -5.11 -4.47 -0.84
N VAL A 91 -5.25 -4.35 0.49
CA VAL A 91 -6.26 -5.09 1.25
C VAL A 91 -7.67 -4.81 0.73
N LEU A 92 -7.98 -3.54 0.50
CA LEU A 92 -9.28 -3.11 -0.02
C LEU A 92 -9.52 -3.59 -1.46
N LEU A 93 -8.47 -3.68 -2.30
CA LEU A 93 -8.57 -4.26 -3.64
C LEU A 93 -8.96 -5.73 -3.58
N GLU A 94 -8.28 -6.53 -2.75
CA GLU A 94 -8.58 -7.96 -2.56
C GLU A 94 -9.97 -8.17 -1.97
N GLY A 95 -10.43 -7.26 -1.11
CA GLY A 95 -11.81 -7.22 -0.59
C GLY A 95 -12.86 -6.68 -1.57
N GLY A 96 -12.51 -6.40 -2.83
CA GLY A 96 -13.44 -5.90 -3.85
C GLY A 96 -13.81 -4.43 -3.72
N GLN A 97 -13.31 -3.72 -2.71
CA GLN A 97 -13.59 -2.30 -2.43
C GLN A 97 -12.72 -1.34 -3.25
N ARG A 98 -12.70 -1.54 -4.58
CA ARG A 98 -11.84 -0.81 -5.52
C ARG A 98 -11.88 0.72 -5.35
N ARG A 99 -13.07 1.29 -5.12
CA ARG A 99 -13.22 2.75 -4.95
C ARG A 99 -12.48 3.30 -3.74
N GLN A 100 -12.43 2.56 -2.64
CA GLN A 100 -11.71 2.98 -1.44
C GLN A 100 -10.22 2.72 -1.61
N ALA A 101 -9.85 1.59 -2.19
CA ALA A 101 -8.47 1.26 -2.50
C ALA A 101 -7.75 2.36 -3.30
N PHE A 102 -8.37 2.88 -4.36
CA PHE A 102 -7.79 3.96 -5.16
C PHE A 102 -7.59 5.28 -4.39
N ARG A 103 -8.41 5.56 -3.37
CA ARG A 103 -8.20 6.74 -2.52
C ARG A 103 -6.95 6.57 -1.67
N GLU A 104 -6.76 5.38 -1.11
CA GLU A 104 -5.59 5.06 -0.30
C GLU A 104 -4.32 5.03 -1.14
N PHE A 105 -4.37 4.50 -2.38
CA PHE A 105 -3.26 4.60 -3.32
C PHE A 105 -2.93 6.05 -3.71
N ALA A 106 -3.93 6.91 -3.89
CA ALA A 106 -3.69 8.32 -4.16
C ALA A 106 -2.97 9.02 -2.98
N ARG A 107 -3.34 8.69 -1.74
CA ARG A 107 -2.65 9.17 -0.52
C ARG A 107 -1.23 8.64 -0.44
N ALA A 108 -1.04 7.32 -0.62
CA ALA A 108 0.28 6.70 -0.66
C ALA A 108 1.19 7.39 -1.69
N ARG A 109 0.67 7.71 -2.88
CA ARG A 109 1.44 8.45 -3.91
C ARG A 109 1.80 9.87 -3.49
N ALA A 110 0.88 10.58 -2.85
CA ALA A 110 1.10 11.94 -2.38
C ALA A 110 2.16 12.00 -1.27
N LEU A 111 2.18 11.01 -0.38
CA LEU A 111 3.12 10.88 0.73
C LEU A 111 4.48 10.30 0.30
N ALA A 112 4.51 9.49 -0.77
CA ALA A 112 5.73 8.89 -1.33
C ALA A 112 6.59 9.91 -2.11
N THR A 113 6.83 11.11 -1.59
CA THR A 113 7.51 12.21 -2.29
C THR A 113 8.97 11.88 -2.65
N GLY A 114 9.62 10.97 -1.90
CA GLY A 114 10.99 10.50 -2.15
C GLY A 114 11.15 9.02 -2.54
N ASP A 115 10.12 8.19 -2.35
CA ASP A 115 10.25 6.74 -2.53
C ASP A 115 9.80 6.29 -3.93
N LYS A 116 10.77 6.18 -4.84
CA LYS A 116 10.53 5.78 -6.24
C LYS A 116 9.95 4.37 -6.35
N ALA A 117 10.38 3.45 -5.49
CA ALA A 117 9.92 2.06 -5.52
C ALA A 117 8.45 1.98 -5.12
N LEU A 118 8.06 2.65 -4.04
CA LEU A 118 6.67 2.72 -3.61
C LEU A 118 5.79 3.41 -4.66
N ARG A 119 6.26 4.51 -5.25
CA ARG A 119 5.53 5.21 -6.31
C ARG A 119 5.29 4.32 -7.54
N ALA A 120 6.28 3.52 -7.93
CA ALA A 120 6.14 2.55 -9.02
C ALA A 120 5.12 1.44 -8.67
N SER A 121 5.17 0.90 -7.46
CA SER A 121 4.23 -0.12 -6.98
C SER A 121 2.78 0.41 -6.93
N VAL A 122 2.58 1.65 -6.46
CA VAL A 122 1.29 2.32 -6.47
C VAL A 122 0.80 2.56 -7.91
N ALA A 123 1.69 3.01 -8.80
CA ALA A 123 1.35 3.28 -10.20
C ALA A 123 0.91 2.02 -10.97
N ARG A 124 1.47 0.83 -10.65
CA ARG A 124 1.01 -0.44 -11.23
C ARG A 124 -0.43 -0.79 -10.82
N GLN A 125 -0.83 -0.37 -9.62
CA GLN A 125 -2.13 -0.74 -9.02
C GLN A 125 -3.25 0.27 -9.31
N ASP A 126 -2.92 1.50 -9.72
CA ASP A 126 -3.89 2.55 -10.07
C ASP A 126 -4.03 2.68 -11.60
N PRO A 127 -4.97 1.97 -12.25
CA PRO A 127 -5.08 1.97 -13.71
C PRO A 127 -5.69 3.25 -14.29
N ARG A 128 -6.10 4.25 -13.49
CA ARG A 128 -6.82 5.43 -14.00
C ARG A 128 -6.50 6.71 -13.22
N ARG A 129 -5.74 7.60 -13.91
CA ARG A 129 -5.65 9.05 -13.71
C ARG A 129 -6.76 9.56 -12.81
N SER A 130 -6.38 10.03 -11.63
CA SER A 130 -7.30 10.71 -10.71
C SER A 130 -8.04 11.82 -11.48
N PRO A 131 -9.35 12.01 -11.25
CA PRO A 131 -10.12 13.06 -11.89
C PRO A 131 -9.44 14.41 -11.68
N VAL A 132 -9.53 15.28 -12.70
CA VAL A 132 -8.83 16.58 -12.78
C VAL A 132 -9.11 17.47 -11.58
N PHE A 133 -10.21 17.24 -10.84
CA PHE A 133 -10.52 17.92 -9.58
C PHE A 133 -10.89 16.93 -8.47
N PRO A 134 -10.09 16.83 -7.40
CA PRO A 134 -10.36 15.94 -6.25
C PRO A 134 -11.48 16.44 -5.32
N ALA A 135 -11.99 17.67 -5.52
CA ALA A 135 -12.96 18.31 -4.65
C ALA A 135 -14.44 18.03 -4.99
N LEU A 136 -14.75 17.26 -6.04
CA LEU A 136 -16.14 17.00 -6.45
C LEU A 136 -16.47 15.49 -6.49
N PRO A 137 -17.57 15.06 -5.85
CA PRO A 137 -18.00 13.66 -5.88
C PRO A 137 -18.38 13.20 -7.29
N ARG A 138 -18.31 11.87 -7.50
CA ARG A 138 -18.42 11.21 -8.82
C ARG A 138 -19.76 11.38 -9.54
N ASP A 139 -20.76 11.90 -8.85
CA ASP A 139 -22.12 12.12 -9.37
C ASP A 139 -22.33 13.56 -9.88
N HIS A 140 -21.35 14.44 -9.67
CA HIS A 140 -21.46 15.84 -10.09
C HIS A 140 -21.31 15.96 -11.62
N GLY A 141 -22.33 16.52 -12.28
CA GLY A 141 -22.46 16.60 -13.74
C GLY A 141 -21.23 17.17 -14.47
N LEU A 142 -20.44 18.02 -13.81
CA LEU A 142 -19.19 18.55 -14.35
C LEU A 142 -18.12 17.46 -14.59
N ASN A 143 -18.00 16.47 -13.70
CA ASN A 143 -16.99 15.42 -13.83
C ASN A 143 -17.35 14.42 -14.96
N ILE A 144 -18.65 14.20 -15.16
CA ILE A 144 -19.18 13.40 -16.28
C ILE A 144 -19.01 14.14 -17.61
N PHE A 145 -19.31 15.45 -17.62
CA PHE A 145 -19.21 16.31 -18.79
C PHE A 145 -17.76 16.43 -19.30
N PHE A 146 -16.81 16.74 -18.43
CA PHE A 146 -15.40 16.85 -18.82
C PHE A 146 -14.76 15.50 -19.16
N GLY A 147 -15.17 14.40 -18.52
CA GLY A 147 -14.74 13.05 -18.89
C GLY A 147 -15.18 12.63 -20.31
N ARG A 148 -16.34 13.10 -20.78
CA ARG A 148 -16.79 12.92 -22.17
C ARG A 148 -16.10 13.87 -23.14
N LEU A 149 -15.84 15.11 -22.72
CA LEU A 149 -15.23 16.14 -23.56
C LEU A 149 -13.78 15.78 -23.95
N PHE A 150 -13.00 15.24 -23.03
CA PHE A 150 -11.60 14.82 -23.30
C PHE A 150 -11.47 13.53 -24.14
N ARG A 151 -12.52 12.71 -24.26
CA ARG A 151 -12.50 11.54 -25.17
C ARG A 151 -12.55 11.93 -26.65
N ARG A 152 -12.94 13.17 -26.97
CA ARG A 152 -13.15 13.64 -28.35
C ARG A 152 -12.01 14.49 -28.91
N PHE A 153 -10.97 14.75 -28.13
CA PHE A 153 -9.81 15.58 -28.53
C PHE A 153 -8.50 14.79 -28.69
N GLY A 154 -8.56 13.45 -28.77
CA GLY A 154 -7.37 12.56 -28.79
C GLY A 154 -7.18 11.67 -30.03
N GLN A 155 -7.88 11.93 -31.13
CA GLN A 155 -7.56 11.35 -32.45
C GLN A 155 -7.76 12.45 -33.50
N GLY A 156 -6.65 12.93 -34.06
CA GLY A 156 -6.66 13.96 -35.10
C GLY A 156 -5.38 14.77 -35.19
N ASN A 157 -4.23 14.12 -35.34
CA ASN A 157 -3.21 14.47 -36.33
C ASN A 157 -2.27 13.27 -36.53
#